data_AF-A0A8X6HMJ0-F1
#
_entry.id   AF-A0A8X6HMJ0-F1
#
_cell.length_a   1.000
_cell.length_b   1.000
_cell.length_c   1.000
_cell.angle_alpha   90.00
_cell.angle_beta   90.00
_cell.angle_gamma   90.00
#
_symmetry.space_group_name_H-M   'P 1'
#
loop_
_entity.id
_entity.type
_entity.pdbx_description
1 polymer ?
#
loop_
_entity_poly.entity_id
_entity_poly.type
_entity_poly.pdbx_seq_one_letter_code
_entity_poly.pdbx_strand_id
1 'polypeptide(L)'
;MAGVSSKEFYFNAVQLLARSLASLRPAPWERVNHLLKMCPQESAQGIFKFDQRGQDAVFALGIFFLQSGCQHSENIFPYLMKLLRGLAKAIWVEEIRMHDTDRKSNSLYCYFVFNEHNAL
;
A
#
# COMPACT_ATOMS: atom_id res chain seq x y z
N MET A 1 0.87 23.74 -18.32
CA MET A 1 0.81 22.26 -18.31
C MET A 1 1.68 21.79 -17.16
N ALA A 2 1.08 21.46 -16.02
CA ALA A 2 1.83 20.98 -14.86
C ALA A 2 2.47 19.63 -15.23
N GLY A 3 3.80 19.55 -15.15
CA GLY A 3 4.51 18.27 -15.31
C GLY A 3 4.05 17.34 -14.20
N VAL A 4 3.26 16.32 -14.56
CA VAL A 4 2.83 15.28 -13.64
C VAL A 4 4.10 14.64 -13.07
N SER A 5 4.29 14.67 -11.76
CA SER A 5 5.46 14.05 -11.16
C SER A 5 5.43 12.55 -11.47
N SER A 6 6.56 11.94 -11.83
CA SER A 6 6.61 10.51 -12.21
C SER A 6 5.99 9.57 -11.17
N LYS A 7 5.91 10.02 -9.91
CA LYS A 7 5.26 9.36 -8.78
C LYS A 7 3.73 9.36 -8.90
N GLU A 8 3.12 10.50 -9.25
CA GLU A 8 1.66 10.59 -9.48
C GLU A 8 1.23 9.78 -10.70
N PHE A 9 2.08 9.71 -11.72
CA PHE A 9 1.83 8.86 -12.89
C PHE A 9 1.78 7.38 -12.51
N TYR A 10 2.73 6.90 -11.70
CA TYR A 10 2.74 5.51 -11.22
C TYR A 10 1.51 5.21 -10.37
N PHE A 11 1.19 6.05 -9.39
CA PHE A 11 0.01 5.90 -8.54
C PHE A 11 -1.28 5.80 -9.37
N ASN A 12 -1.51 6.75 -10.27
CA ASN A 12 -2.69 6.75 -11.14
C ASN A 12 -2.73 5.50 -12.03
N ALA A 13 -1.60 5.09 -12.61
CA ALA A 13 -1.54 3.89 -13.45
C ALA A 13 -1.87 2.61 -12.67
N VAL A 14 -1.32 2.44 -11.46
CA VAL A 14 -1.54 1.26 -10.63
C VAL A 14 -2.98 1.21 -10.09
N GLN A 15 -3.57 2.37 -9.76
CA GLN A 15 -4.98 2.45 -9.42
C GLN A 15 -5.90 2.13 -10.60
N LEU A 16 -5.62 2.66 -11.79
CA LEU A 16 -6.39 2.32 -13.00
C LEU A 16 -6.31 0.83 -13.32
N LEU A 17 -5.13 0.23 -13.15
CA LEU A 17 -4.94 -1.22 -13.26
C LEU A 17 -5.87 -1.95 -12.27
N ALA A 18 -5.83 -1.61 -10.99
CA ALA A 18 -6.68 -2.22 -9.97
C ALA A 18 -8.18 -2.11 -10.31
N ARG A 19 -8.63 -0.93 -10.77
CA ARG A 19 -10.03 -0.70 -11.15
C ARG A 19 -10.43 -1.51 -12.39
N SER A 20 -9.54 -1.60 -13.38
CA SER A 20 -9.80 -2.41 -14.58
C SER A 20 -9.88 -3.90 -14.26
N LEU A 21 -9.02 -4.40 -13.35
CA LEU A 21 -9.04 -5.77 -12.87
C LEU A 21 -10.31 -6.05 -12.05
N ALA A 22 -10.76 -5.11 -11.22
CA ALA A 22 -11.99 -5.26 -10.43
C ALA A 22 -13.26 -5.31 -11.30
N SER A 23 -13.21 -4.70 -12.49
CA SER A 23 -14.30 -4.75 -13.48
C SER A 23 -14.42 -6.13 -14.16
N LEU A 24 -13.34 -6.91 -14.20
CA LEU A 24 -13.36 -8.27 -14.74
C LEU A 24 -14.00 -9.23 -13.73
N ARG A 25 -15.13 -9.85 -14.11
CA ARG A 25 -15.80 -10.87 -13.30
C ARG A 25 -15.94 -12.18 -14.11
N PRO A 26 -15.13 -13.22 -13.83
CA PRO A 26 -14.07 -13.33 -12.82
C PRO A 26 -12.72 -12.73 -13.26
N ALA A 27 -11.98 -12.11 -12.34
CA ALA A 27 -10.64 -11.61 -12.64
C ALA A 27 -9.62 -12.77 -12.67
N PRO A 28 -8.77 -12.86 -13.71
CA PRO A 28 -7.75 -13.90 -13.79
C PRO A 28 -6.71 -13.73 -12.69
N TRP A 29 -6.43 -14.81 -11.95
CA TRP A 29 -5.50 -14.81 -10.82
C TRP A 29 -4.09 -14.34 -11.20
N GLU A 30 -3.62 -14.64 -12.41
CA GLU A 30 -2.30 -14.19 -12.89
C GLU A 30 -2.09 -12.68 -12.80
N ARG A 31 -3.11 -11.89 -13.15
CA ARG A 31 -3.03 -10.42 -13.11
C ARG A 31 -3.11 -9.88 -11.68
N VAL A 32 -3.91 -10.52 -10.84
CA VAL A 32 -4.01 -10.21 -9.41
C VAL A 32 -2.69 -10.54 -8.70
N ASN A 33 -2.08 -11.67 -9.04
CA ASN A 33 -0.77 -12.07 -8.53
C ASN A 33 0.33 -11.11 -9.00
N HIS A 34 0.25 -10.59 -10.23
CA HIS A 34 1.16 -9.54 -10.69
C HIS A 34 1.03 -8.26 -9.84
N LEU A 35 -0.20 -7.82 -9.54
CA LEU A 35 -0.44 -6.70 -8.62
C LEU A 35 0.10 -6.98 -7.21
N LEU A 36 -0.10 -8.20 -6.70
CA LEU A 36 0.41 -8.64 -5.39
C LEU A 36 1.95 -8.63 -5.34
N LYS A 37 2.62 -9.05 -6.42
CA LYS A 37 4.10 -9.02 -6.53
C LYS A 37 4.67 -7.60 -6.56
N MET A 38 3.89 -6.61 -6.99
CA MET A 38 4.29 -5.20 -6.89
C MET A 38 4.19 -4.66 -5.46
N CYS A 39 3.42 -5.31 -4.59
CA CYS A 39 3.31 -4.94 -3.19
C CYS A 39 4.58 -5.37 -2.41
N PRO A 40 4.94 -4.65 -1.34
CA PRO A 40 6.14 -4.93 -0.56
C PRO A 40 6.09 -6.35 0.02
N GLN A 41 7.16 -7.11 -0.15
CA GLN A 41 7.26 -8.48 0.34
C GLN A 41 7.95 -8.52 1.71
N GLU A 42 7.59 -9.52 2.50
CA GLU A 42 8.20 -9.79 3.80
C GLU A 42 9.69 -10.16 3.60
N SER A 43 10.60 -9.43 4.25
CA SER A 43 12.01 -9.81 4.29
C SER A 43 12.20 -11.07 5.14
N ALA A 44 13.33 -11.77 5.00
CA ALA A 44 13.67 -12.97 5.76
C ALA A 44 13.61 -12.81 7.31
N GLN A 45 13.54 -11.57 7.81
CA GLN A 45 13.44 -11.22 9.22
C GLN A 45 12.01 -10.87 9.67
N GLY A 46 11.00 -11.04 8.82
CA GLY A 46 9.61 -10.62 9.12
C GLY A 46 9.40 -9.11 9.10
N ILE A 47 10.33 -8.37 8.49
CA ILE A 47 10.30 -6.91 8.38
C ILE A 47 9.84 -6.54 6.97
N PHE A 48 8.82 -5.69 6.89
CA PHE A 48 8.38 -5.10 5.63
C PHE A 48 9.11 -3.79 5.40
N LYS A 49 9.70 -3.64 4.21
CA LYS A 49 10.24 -2.36 3.74
C LYS A 49 9.16 -1.64 2.97
N PHE A 50 8.73 -0.50 3.49
CA PHE A 50 7.74 0.33 2.82
C PHE A 50 8.45 1.47 2.08
N ASP A 51 8.59 1.27 0.78
CA ASP A 51 8.88 2.35 -0.18
C ASP A 51 7.58 3.01 -0.62
N GLN A 52 7.65 4.22 -1.16
CA GLN A 52 6.48 4.95 -1.63
C GLN A 52 5.66 4.17 -2.68
N ARG A 53 6.34 3.50 -3.61
CA ARG A 53 5.70 2.63 -4.62
C ARG A 53 5.04 1.41 -4.00
N GLY A 54 5.62 0.88 -2.93
CA GLY A 54 5.06 -0.25 -2.19
C GLY A 54 3.75 0.15 -1.49
N GLN A 55 3.70 1.34 -0.90
CA GLN A 55 2.46 1.89 -0.32
C GLN A 55 1.37 2.04 -1.39
N ASP A 56 1.70 2.67 -2.52
CA ASP A 56 0.77 2.88 -3.63
C ASP A 56 0.21 1.54 -4.18
N ALA A 57 1.06 0.52 -4.29
CA ALA A 57 0.65 -0.82 -4.70
C ALA A 57 -0.28 -1.49 -3.68
N VAL A 58 -0.01 -1.36 -2.38
CA VAL A 58 -0.89 -1.86 -1.31
C VAL A 58 -2.25 -1.16 -1.35
N PHE A 59 -2.28 0.15 -1.54
CA PHE A 59 -3.54 0.90 -1.69
C PHE A 59 -4.33 0.41 -2.89
N ALA A 60 -3.68 0.21 -4.03
CA ALA A 60 -4.34 -0.30 -5.23
C ALA A 60 -4.85 -1.74 -5.05
N LEU A 61 -4.12 -2.60 -4.34
CA LEU A 61 -4.59 -3.93 -3.96
C LEU A 61 -5.85 -3.87 -3.09
N GLY A 62 -5.88 -2.95 -2.12
CA GLY A 62 -7.07 -2.69 -1.30
C GLY A 62 -8.27 -2.22 -2.13
N ILE A 63 -8.06 -1.29 -3.06
CA ILE A 63 -9.11 -0.82 -3.99
C ILE A 63 -9.64 -1.98 -4.83
N PHE A 64 -8.75 -2.81 -5.40
CA PHE A 64 -9.15 -4.00 -6.14
C PHE A 64 -10.00 -4.93 -5.26
N PHE A 65 -9.57 -5.21 -4.03
CA PHE A 65 -10.27 -6.10 -3.11
C PHE A 65 -11.68 -5.60 -2.78
N LEU A 66 -11.82 -4.30 -2.50
CA LEU A 66 -13.10 -3.65 -2.23
C LEU A 66 -14.02 -3.64 -3.45
N GLN A 67 -13.49 -3.26 -4.61
CA GLN A 67 -14.30 -3.04 -5.82
C GLN A 67 -14.67 -4.36 -6.53
N SER A 68 -13.85 -5.40 -6.41
CA SER A 68 -14.14 -6.74 -6.96
C SER A 68 -15.13 -7.55 -6.13
N GLY A 69 -15.42 -7.12 -4.89
CA GLY A 69 -16.29 -7.83 -3.95
C GLY A 69 -15.60 -8.99 -3.24
N CYS A 70 -14.36 -8.77 -2.76
CA CYS A 70 -13.56 -9.76 -2.03
C CYS A 70 -13.16 -11.00 -2.86
N GLN A 71 -12.93 -10.84 -4.17
CA GLN A 71 -12.39 -11.93 -4.99
C GLN A 71 -10.98 -12.32 -4.53
N HIS A 72 -10.66 -13.61 -4.61
CA HIS A 72 -9.35 -14.16 -4.23
C HIS A 72 -8.94 -13.84 -2.78
N SER A 73 -9.94 -13.72 -1.89
CA SER A 73 -9.73 -13.47 -0.46
C SER A 73 -8.76 -14.46 0.17
N GLU A 74 -8.77 -15.72 -0.26
CA GLU A 74 -7.89 -16.77 0.25
C GLU A 74 -6.39 -16.44 0.11
N ASN A 75 -6.01 -15.65 -0.90
CA ASN A 75 -4.62 -15.26 -1.12
C ASN A 75 -4.31 -13.82 -0.69
N ILE A 76 -5.27 -12.91 -0.88
CA ILE A 76 -5.09 -11.48 -0.54
C ILE A 76 -5.19 -11.26 0.97
N PHE A 77 -6.13 -11.94 1.64
CA PHE A 77 -6.33 -11.83 3.08
C PHE A 77 -5.10 -12.22 3.92
N PRO A 78 -4.44 -13.38 3.71
CA PRO A 78 -3.25 -13.71 4.49
C PRO A 78 -2.11 -12.72 4.22
N TYR A 79 -1.98 -12.18 3.01
CA TYR A 79 -1.01 -11.13 2.71
C TYR A 79 -1.30 -9.85 3.51
N LEU A 80 -2.55 -9.37 3.49
CA LEU A 80 -2.96 -8.17 4.26
C LEU A 80 -2.78 -8.37 5.76
N MET A 81 -3.10 -9.54 6.30
CA MET A 81 -2.89 -9.86 7.71
C MET A 81 -1.41 -9.86 8.09
N LYS A 82 -0.54 -10.45 7.26
CA LYS A 82 0.91 -10.39 7.45
C LYS A 82 1.43 -8.97 7.37
N LEU A 83 0.96 -8.20 6.39
CA LEU A 83 1.32 -6.81 6.20
C LEU A 83 0.96 -5.97 7.43
N LEU A 84 -0.25 -6.12 7.97
CA LEU A 84 -0.70 -5.42 9.18
C LEU A 84 0.15 -5.79 10.41
N ARG A 85 0.48 -7.07 10.59
CA ARG A 85 1.35 -7.52 11.69
C ARG A 85 2.78 -7.00 11.53
N GLY A 86 3.27 -6.98 10.31
CA GLY A 86 4.60 -6.49 9.97
C GLY A 86 4.70 -4.97 9.96
N LEU A 87 3.57 -4.26 9.88
CA LEU A 87 3.52 -2.79 9.87
C LEU A 87 4.10 -2.20 11.16
N ALA A 88 3.84 -2.84 12.31
CA ALA A 88 4.40 -2.44 13.60
C ALA A 88 5.94 -2.52 13.66
N LYS A 89 6.56 -3.33 12.79
CA LYS A 89 8.02 -3.47 12.67
C LYS A 89 8.54 -2.96 11.33
N ALA A 90 7.71 -2.27 10.56
CA ALA A 90 8.04 -1.87 9.21
C ALA A 90 9.09 -0.77 9.19
N ILE A 91 10.02 -0.88 8.25
CA ILE A 91 11.02 0.15 7.99
C ILE A 91 10.52 0.97 6.80
N TRP A 92 10.32 2.26 7.03
CA TRP A 92 9.87 3.23 6.04
C TRP A 92 11.10 3.88 5.41
N VAL A 93 11.32 3.65 4.12
CA VAL A 93 12.59 4.00 3.44
C VAL A 93 12.56 5.42 2.84
N GLU A 94 11.40 5.97 2.53
CA GLU A 94 11.25 7.35 2.03
C GLU A 94 10.30 8.17 2.90
N GLU A 95 10.69 9.43 3.14
CA GLU A 95 9.96 10.44 3.90
C GLU A 95 8.52 10.66 3.39
N ILE A 96 7.67 10.89 4.39
CA ILE A 96 6.25 11.18 4.33
C ILE A 96 6.00 12.32 3.33
N ARG A 97 5.19 12.06 2.29
CA ARG A 97 4.45 13.14 1.64
C ARG A 97 3.43 13.67 2.64
N MET A 98 3.81 14.68 3.41
CA MET A 98 2.83 15.59 3.98
C MET A 98 2.16 16.27 2.79
N HIS A 99 0.90 15.94 2.52
CA HIS A 99 0.14 16.67 1.53
C HIS A 99 -0.02 18.10 2.06
N ASP A 100 0.54 19.08 1.35
CA ASP A 100 0.66 20.50 1.74
C ASP A 100 -0.70 21.20 1.99
N THR A 101 -1.82 20.48 1.91
CA THR A 101 -3.13 20.99 2.31
C THR A 101 -3.43 20.84 3.80
N ASP A 102 -2.63 20.11 4.58
CA ASP A 102 -2.73 20.15 6.04
C ASP A 102 -1.66 21.08 6.62
N ARG A 103 -2.01 22.36 6.66
CA ARG A 103 -1.25 23.40 7.35
C ARG A 103 -1.39 23.21 8.86
N LYS A 104 -0.86 22.12 9.43
CA LYS A 104 -0.45 22.04 10.84
C LYS A 104 0.79 21.15 10.99
N SER A 105 1.92 21.86 11.14
CA SER A 105 3.22 21.44 11.65
C SER A 105 3.20 20.22 12.57
N ASN A 106 3.33 19.00 12.05
CA ASN A 106 3.27 17.78 12.87
C ASN A 106 4.24 16.70 12.39
N SER A 107 5.52 17.05 12.19
CA SER A 107 6.62 16.06 12.16
C SER A 107 6.70 15.25 13.47
N LEU A 108 6.19 15.81 14.57
CA LEU A 108 6.20 15.17 15.89
C LEU A 108 5.09 14.11 16.09
N TYR A 109 3.93 14.21 15.41
CA TYR A 109 2.82 13.29 15.67
C TYR A 109 3.04 11.90 15.08
N CYS A 110 3.72 11.76 13.95
CA CYS A 110 3.98 10.44 13.39
C CYS A 110 4.99 9.65 14.24
N TYR A 111 5.99 10.34 14.82
CA TYR A 111 6.86 9.75 15.83
C TYR A 111 6.13 9.45 17.14
N PHE A 112 5.22 10.32 17.61
CA PHE A 112 4.47 10.06 18.83
C PHE A 112 3.48 8.89 18.71
N VAL A 113 2.73 8.80 17.61
CA VAL A 113 1.74 7.72 17.41
C VAL A 113 2.41 6.34 17.33
N PHE A 114 3.63 6.24 16.80
CA PHE A 114 4.37 4.98 16.78
C PHE A 114 5.08 4.65 18.09
N ASN A 115 5.44 5.65 18.89
CA ASN A 115 6.16 5.44 20.16
C ASN A 115 5.21 5.19 21.35
N GLU A 116 3.99 5.76 21.36
CA GLU A 116 3.00 5.48 22.42
C GLU A 116 2.47 4.04 22.42
N HIS A 117 2.54 3.32 21.29
CA HIS A 117 2.17 1.90 21.26
C HIS A 117 3.30 0.95 21.71
N ASN A 118 4.48 1.47 22.05
CA ASN A 118 5.62 0.66 22.51
C ASN A 118 6.16 1.07 23.90
N ALA A 119 5.39 1.86 24.66
CA ALA A 119 5.69 2.19 26.05
C ALA A 119 4.66 1.53 26.99
N LEU A 120 4.88 0.24 27.28
CA LEU A 120 4.53 -0.35 28.58
C LEU A 120 5.73 -0.16 29.51
#